data_AF-A0A953YTX4-F1
#
_entry.id   AF-A0A953YTX4-F1
#
_cell.length_a   1.000
_cell.length_b   1.000
_cell.length_c   1.000
_cell.angle_alpha   90.00
_cell.angle_beta   90.00
_cell.angle_gamma   90.00
#
_symmetry.space_group_name_H-M   'P 1'
#
loop_
_entity.id
_entity.type
_entity.pdbx_description
1 polymer ?
#
loop_
_entity_poly.entity_id
_entity_poly.type
_entity_poly.pdbx_seq_one_letter_code
_entity_poly.pdbx_strand_id
1 'polypeptide(L)'
;MPNRNDLNSRLATLAEDRSLSDIARRTGTSVANVSRYISGTRIPGEFCAALVRGLGVNPSWLLTGEGSPFLSDVTEGTAQMAGDVLELVEAMNAVTHMRLGALTGKHHLKVLRELNDALLRYEELRARLNAHSAPIFKQLVDDLGAALGKLDIERAHDLRKAASQVERLCDEPELSRRFTAQQAHCEVLDMNNDAAMEYQRTLVREAICEGRMIDPSVCENFVRMALIIKDAGRYAEALRICDSAIALLDEESNQWQPAYALKFMRGSILADSGRLYEGLQAMQVNGPFVEGRRGRAGRLMQMRAMLLGGLLELDEAYAYGVNAEPKGLHLLEFALWTEQREPIEKALAFFDREVEVLPGVLGLPLQARFVLQALQGNRKAGAEYLDCLLESVPQRQIGAHMYVNQATMYRLVGAKAKARKLVARTDDALKTEQAEVMQLARHYRNVLRLNIEGEPAGRATRFFNDMEQAGYRCLAGELN
;
A
#
# COMPACT_ATOMS: atom_id res chain seq x y z
N MET A 1 12.64 1.77 -20.67
CA MET A 1 12.75 1.19 -22.02
C MET A 1 12.24 -0.24 -21.96
N PRO A 2 11.32 -0.66 -22.84
CA PRO A 2 10.78 -2.02 -22.84
C PRO A 2 11.92 -3.04 -22.98
N ASN A 3 11.78 -4.17 -22.28
CA ASN A 3 12.78 -5.23 -22.19
C ASN A 3 13.04 -5.77 -23.62
N ARG A 4 14.18 -5.43 -24.23
CA ARG A 4 14.49 -5.69 -25.65
C ARG A 4 14.34 -7.16 -26.07
N ASN A 5 14.47 -8.08 -25.11
CA ASN A 5 14.34 -9.51 -25.36
C ASN A 5 12.90 -9.95 -25.67
N ASP A 6 11.89 -9.12 -25.39
CA ASP A 6 10.48 -9.48 -25.48
C ASP A 6 9.82 -9.03 -26.80
N LEU A 7 10.35 -7.99 -27.46
CA LEU A 7 9.87 -7.54 -28.77
C LEU A 7 10.35 -8.48 -29.89
N ASN A 8 11.59 -8.96 -29.81
CA ASN A 8 12.16 -9.86 -30.82
C ASN A 8 11.48 -11.24 -30.82
N SER A 9 11.13 -11.77 -29.65
CA SER A 9 10.37 -13.03 -29.54
C SER A 9 9.01 -12.92 -30.20
N ARG A 10 8.29 -11.80 -30.03
CA ARG A 10 7.02 -11.54 -30.72
C ARG A 10 7.18 -11.42 -32.23
N LEU A 11 8.23 -10.76 -32.71
CA LEU A 11 8.54 -10.73 -34.14
C LEU A 11 8.87 -12.11 -34.69
N ALA A 12 9.53 -12.96 -33.90
CA ALA A 12 9.78 -14.35 -34.27
C ALA A 12 8.46 -15.14 -34.39
N THR A 13 7.53 -14.99 -33.44
CA THR A 13 6.18 -15.57 -33.52
C THR A 13 5.45 -15.12 -34.78
N LEU A 14 5.52 -13.84 -35.13
CA LEU A 14 4.96 -13.31 -36.40
C LEU A 14 5.56 -13.96 -37.65
N ALA A 15 6.84 -14.34 -37.58
CA ALA A 15 7.58 -14.96 -38.68
C ALA A 15 7.40 -16.48 -38.76
N GLU A 16 6.81 -17.11 -37.74
CA GLU A 16 6.39 -18.52 -37.78
C GLU A 16 5.19 -18.69 -38.71
N ASP A 17 4.23 -17.76 -38.66
CA ASP A 17 3.00 -17.80 -39.46
C ASP A 17 3.17 -17.18 -40.86
N ARG A 18 4.24 -16.42 -41.11
CA ARG A 18 4.45 -15.68 -42.36
C ARG A 18 5.90 -15.72 -42.82
N SER A 19 6.08 -15.95 -44.11
CA SER A 19 7.42 -15.88 -44.72
C SER A 19 8.02 -14.47 -44.60
N LEU A 20 9.35 -14.40 -44.40
CA LEU A 20 10.09 -13.13 -44.34
C LEU A 20 9.90 -12.26 -45.59
N SER A 21 9.71 -12.89 -46.75
CA SER A 21 9.43 -12.22 -48.02
C SER A 21 8.04 -11.57 -48.05
N ASP A 22 7.03 -12.18 -47.41
CA ASP A 22 5.70 -11.58 -47.30
C ASP A 22 5.71 -10.38 -46.34
N ILE A 23 6.40 -10.52 -45.20
CA ILE A 23 6.60 -9.42 -44.25
C ILE A 23 7.31 -8.25 -44.94
N ALA A 24 8.44 -8.51 -45.59
CA ALA A 24 9.21 -7.52 -46.35
C ALA A 24 8.37 -6.77 -47.39
N ARG A 25 7.57 -7.51 -48.17
CA ARG A 25 6.68 -6.94 -49.19
C ARG A 25 5.62 -6.04 -48.57
N ARG A 26 4.97 -6.48 -47.49
CA ARG A 26 3.88 -5.75 -46.85
C ARG A 26 4.34 -4.55 -46.03
N THR A 27 5.56 -4.59 -45.51
CA THR A 27 6.15 -3.45 -44.76
C THR A 27 7.01 -2.54 -45.63
N GLY A 28 7.24 -2.85 -46.91
CA GLY A 28 8.15 -2.10 -47.77
C GLY A 28 9.61 -2.15 -47.33
N THR A 29 9.99 -3.15 -46.54
CA THR A 29 11.33 -3.33 -45.97
C THR A 29 12.06 -4.45 -46.68
N SER A 30 13.38 -4.35 -46.89
CA SER A 30 14.12 -5.45 -47.54
C SER A 30 14.11 -6.72 -46.68
N VAL A 31 14.05 -7.90 -47.32
CA VAL A 31 14.07 -9.21 -46.63
C VAL A 31 15.28 -9.34 -45.71
N ALA A 32 16.45 -8.83 -46.14
CA ALA A 32 17.66 -8.82 -45.34
C ALA A 32 17.53 -7.97 -44.06
N ASN A 33 16.83 -6.84 -44.10
CA ASN A 33 16.59 -6.01 -42.93
C ASN A 33 15.54 -6.64 -42.01
N VAL A 34 14.46 -7.21 -42.56
CA VAL A 34 13.45 -7.95 -41.78
C VAL A 34 14.10 -9.10 -41.01
N SER A 35 14.94 -9.89 -41.68
CA SER A 35 15.70 -10.98 -41.07
C SER A 35 16.60 -10.49 -39.92
N ARG A 36 17.31 -9.36 -40.12
CA ARG A 36 18.12 -8.74 -39.06
C ARG A 36 17.29 -8.26 -37.88
N TYR A 37 16.11 -7.70 -38.11
CA TYR A 37 15.24 -7.22 -37.03
C TYR A 37 14.72 -8.37 -36.18
N ILE A 38 14.32 -9.48 -36.81
CA ILE A 38 13.87 -10.69 -36.10
C ILE A 38 15.01 -11.36 -35.33
N SER A 39 16.24 -11.37 -35.87
CA SER A 39 17.41 -11.95 -35.20
C SER A 39 18.00 -11.08 -34.08
N GLY A 40 17.36 -9.97 -33.75
CA GLY A 40 17.62 -9.20 -32.53
C GLY A 40 18.44 -7.92 -32.71
N THR A 41 18.60 -7.42 -33.93
CA THR A 41 19.13 -6.07 -34.14
C THR A 41 18.11 -5.00 -33.72
N ARG A 42 18.58 -3.75 -33.54
CA ARG A 42 17.71 -2.63 -33.15
C ARG A 42 16.60 -2.43 -34.19
N ILE A 43 15.35 -2.59 -33.77
CA ILE A 43 14.17 -2.43 -34.61
C ILE A 43 13.83 -0.93 -34.76
N PRO A 44 13.74 -0.39 -35.99
CA PRO A 44 13.28 0.97 -36.23
C PRO A 44 11.78 1.12 -35.92
N GLY A 45 11.36 2.28 -35.39
CA GLY A 45 9.95 2.57 -35.14
C GLY A 45 9.09 2.54 -36.41
N GLU A 46 9.64 3.00 -37.54
CA GLU A 46 8.98 2.96 -38.86
C GLU A 46 8.64 1.53 -39.29
N PHE A 47 9.49 0.55 -38.93
CA PHE A 47 9.24 -0.84 -39.22
C PHE A 47 8.07 -1.39 -38.39
N CYS A 48 8.00 -1.05 -37.10
CA CYS A 48 6.86 -1.41 -36.25
C CYS A 48 5.54 -0.82 -36.78
N ALA A 49 5.54 0.45 -37.19
CA ALA A 49 4.37 1.08 -37.79
C ALA A 49 3.98 0.42 -39.13
N ALA A 50 4.96 0.04 -39.94
CA ALA A 50 4.73 -0.69 -41.19
C ALA A 50 4.16 -2.11 -40.96
N LEU A 51 4.56 -2.80 -39.89
CA LEU A 51 3.95 -4.08 -39.50
C LEU A 51 2.48 -3.91 -39.15
N VAL A 52 2.14 -2.88 -38.39
CA VAL A 52 0.73 -2.62 -38.03
C VAL A 52 -0.10 -2.30 -39.27
N ARG A 53 0.37 -1.39 -40.13
CA ARG A 53 -0.34 -1.02 -41.36
C ARG A 53 -0.43 -2.15 -42.39
N GLY A 54 0.68 -2.83 -42.65
CA GLY A 54 0.80 -3.79 -43.76
C GLY A 54 0.29 -5.20 -43.44
N LEU A 55 0.33 -5.58 -42.16
CA LEU A 55 -0.04 -6.91 -41.69
C LEU A 55 -1.22 -6.90 -40.72
N GLY A 56 -1.72 -5.73 -40.32
CA GLY A 56 -2.80 -5.63 -39.34
C GLY A 56 -2.37 -6.10 -37.95
N VAL A 57 -1.08 -5.97 -37.61
CA VAL A 57 -0.56 -6.40 -36.30
C VAL A 57 -1.10 -5.48 -35.21
N ASN A 58 -1.55 -6.06 -34.09
CA ASN A 58 -1.98 -5.30 -32.93
C ASN A 58 -0.76 -4.60 -32.28
N PRO A 59 -0.72 -3.25 -32.23
CA PRO A 59 0.42 -2.53 -31.68
C PRO A 59 0.59 -2.72 -30.18
N SER A 60 -0.48 -2.95 -29.43
CA SER A 60 -0.40 -3.27 -27.99
C SER A 60 0.32 -4.60 -27.79
N TRP A 61 -0.10 -5.64 -28.54
CA TRP A 61 0.60 -6.93 -28.50
C TRP A 61 2.05 -6.79 -28.94
N LEU A 62 2.33 -6.09 -30.04
CA LEU A 62 3.68 -5.92 -30.54
C LEU A 62 4.59 -5.23 -29.52
N LEU A 63 4.14 -4.14 -28.91
CA LEU A 63 4.98 -3.32 -28.03
C LEU A 63 5.03 -3.83 -26.58
N THR A 64 3.92 -4.36 -26.06
CA THR A 64 3.78 -4.74 -24.63
C THR A 64 3.57 -6.24 -24.39
N GLY A 65 3.21 -7.01 -25.43
CA GLY A 65 2.92 -8.43 -25.32
C GLY A 65 1.49 -8.78 -24.93
N GLU A 66 0.59 -7.80 -24.88
CA GLU A 66 -0.77 -7.98 -24.39
C GLU A 66 -1.82 -7.97 -25.51
N GLY A 67 -2.77 -8.90 -25.45
CA GLY A 67 -3.84 -9.05 -26.44
C GLY A 67 -3.51 -10.00 -27.59
N SER A 68 -4.42 -10.14 -28.55
CA SER A 68 -4.21 -10.98 -29.74
C SER A 68 -3.22 -10.33 -30.72
N PRO A 69 -2.42 -11.11 -31.48
CA PRO A 69 -1.41 -10.58 -32.39
C PRO A 69 -1.96 -9.72 -33.53
N PHE A 70 -3.23 -9.88 -33.90
CA PHE A 70 -3.84 -9.20 -35.05
C PHE A 70 -5.01 -8.32 -34.64
N LEU A 71 -5.15 -7.18 -35.32
CA LEU A 71 -6.23 -6.21 -35.15
C LEU A 71 -7.61 -6.76 -35.54
N SER A 72 -7.67 -7.80 -36.38
CA SER A 72 -8.91 -8.49 -36.76
C SER A 72 -9.63 -9.14 -35.58
N ASP A 73 -8.89 -9.41 -34.51
CA ASP A 73 -9.36 -10.13 -33.34
C ASP A 73 -9.71 -9.17 -32.19
N VAL A 74 -9.67 -7.86 -32.45
CA VAL A 74 -9.90 -6.80 -31.47
C VAL A 74 -11.13 -5.98 -31.90
N THR A 75 -11.91 -5.51 -30.93
CA THR A 75 -13.09 -4.68 -31.19
C THR A 75 -12.74 -3.41 -31.97
N GLU A 76 -13.65 -2.94 -32.84
CA GLU A 76 -13.44 -1.78 -33.73
C GLU A 76 -12.90 -0.53 -33.02
N GLY A 77 -13.42 -0.24 -31.81
CA GLY A 77 -12.92 0.88 -30.99
C GLY A 77 -11.47 0.72 -30.52
N THR A 78 -11.01 -0.50 -30.26
CA THR A 78 -9.61 -0.75 -29.86
C THR A 78 -8.66 -0.63 -31.05
N ALA A 79 -9.11 -1.04 -32.24
CA ALA A 79 -8.34 -0.88 -33.48
C ALA A 79 -8.13 0.60 -33.84
N GLN A 80 -9.16 1.43 -33.62
CA GLN A 80 -9.06 2.88 -33.80
C GLN A 80 -8.06 3.52 -32.81
N MET A 81 -8.16 3.17 -31.52
CA MET A 81 -7.24 3.66 -30.49
C MET A 81 -5.79 3.25 -30.77
N ALA A 82 -5.57 2.02 -31.24
CA ALA A 82 -4.28 1.52 -31.71
C ALA A 82 -3.71 2.32 -32.89
N GLY A 83 -4.56 2.71 -33.84
CA GLY A 83 -4.19 3.59 -34.96
C GLY A 83 -3.78 4.98 -34.49
N ASP A 84 -4.57 5.60 -33.62
CA ASP A 84 -4.29 6.93 -33.07
C ASP A 84 -2.97 6.96 -32.27
N VAL A 85 -2.68 5.91 -31.48
CA VAL A 85 -1.40 5.78 -30.75
C VAL A 85 -0.20 5.71 -31.69
N LEU A 86 -0.32 4.99 -32.81
CA LEU A 86 0.77 4.91 -33.79
C LEU A 86 1.00 6.23 -34.49
N GLU A 87 -0.07 6.91 -34.88
CA GLU A 87 0.01 8.23 -35.50
C GLU A 87 0.66 9.24 -34.54
N LEU A 88 0.35 9.15 -33.24
CA LEU A 88 0.98 9.97 -32.20
C LEU A 88 2.49 9.70 -32.08
N VAL A 89 2.90 8.44 -32.09
CA VAL A 89 4.33 8.04 -32.04
C VAL A 89 5.07 8.51 -33.29
N GLU A 90 4.46 8.46 -34.46
CA GLU A 90 5.02 8.99 -35.71
C GLU A 90 5.19 10.51 -35.65
N ALA A 91 4.18 11.24 -35.15
CA ALA A 91 4.25 12.68 -34.94
C ALA A 91 5.37 13.05 -33.94
N MET A 92 5.48 12.34 -32.80
CA MET A 92 6.54 12.56 -31.81
C MET A 92 7.94 12.31 -32.39
N ASN A 93 8.11 11.25 -33.18
CA ASN A 93 9.38 10.95 -33.84
C ASN A 93 9.75 12.04 -34.86
N ALA A 94 8.79 12.55 -35.63
CA ALA A 94 9.01 13.66 -36.55
C ALA A 94 9.49 14.92 -35.81
N VAL A 95 8.86 15.27 -34.69
CA VAL A 95 9.27 16.40 -33.82
C VAL A 95 10.68 16.17 -33.24
N THR A 96 10.98 14.97 -32.76
CA THR A 96 12.28 14.65 -32.15
C THR A 96 13.44 14.65 -33.16
N HIS A 97 13.16 14.28 -34.42
CA HIS A 97 14.15 14.26 -35.50
C HIS A 97 14.40 15.63 -36.16
N MET A 98 13.53 16.62 -35.93
CA MET A 98 13.78 18.02 -36.29
C MET A 98 14.86 18.62 -35.37
N ARG A 99 16.13 18.38 -35.71
CA ARG A 99 17.28 18.92 -34.96
C ARG A 99 17.26 20.45 -34.99
N LEU A 100 17.12 21.07 -33.81
CA LEU A 100 17.31 22.51 -33.57
C LEU A 100 18.66 23.06 -34.09
N GLY A 101 19.64 22.19 -34.36
CA GLY A 101 20.91 22.55 -35.00
C GLY A 101 20.82 23.02 -36.46
N ALA A 102 19.67 22.88 -37.13
CA ALA A 102 19.41 23.38 -38.49
C ALA A 102 18.86 24.83 -38.51
N LEU A 103 18.76 25.50 -37.35
CA LEU A 103 18.17 26.84 -37.21
C LEU A 103 19.08 28.00 -37.69
N THR A 104 20.11 27.75 -38.49
CA THR A 104 20.95 28.82 -39.08
C THR A 104 20.62 28.99 -40.57
N GLY A 105 20.16 30.20 -40.94
CA GLY A 105 19.91 30.59 -42.34
C GLY A 105 18.44 30.66 -42.76
N LYS A 106 18.16 31.00 -44.03
CA LYS A 106 16.79 31.26 -44.57
C LYS A 106 15.81 30.08 -44.46
N HIS A 107 16.27 28.88 -44.15
CA HIS A 107 15.43 27.68 -44.00
C HIS A 107 14.73 27.56 -42.63
N HIS A 108 15.09 28.36 -41.63
CA HIS A 108 14.49 28.28 -40.28
C HIS A 108 12.97 28.49 -40.28
N LEU A 109 12.43 29.40 -41.10
CA LEU A 109 10.98 29.64 -41.15
C LEU A 109 10.19 28.44 -41.67
N LYS A 110 10.77 27.65 -42.58
CA LYS A 110 10.12 26.44 -43.09
C LYS A 110 10.09 25.35 -42.02
N VAL A 111 11.22 25.14 -41.34
CA VAL A 111 11.33 24.16 -40.23
C VAL A 111 10.41 24.54 -39.07
N LEU A 112 10.29 25.83 -38.72
CA LEU A 112 9.37 26.29 -37.68
C LEU A 112 7.90 26.05 -38.04
N ARG A 113 7.51 26.20 -39.32
CA ARG A 113 6.15 25.85 -39.77
C ARG A 113 5.90 24.35 -39.71
N GLU A 114 6.84 23.53 -40.20
CA GLU A 114 6.71 22.07 -40.15
C GLU A 114 6.64 21.54 -38.71
N LEU A 115 7.41 22.14 -37.79
CA LEU A 115 7.35 21.86 -36.36
C LEU A 115 6.00 22.24 -35.78
N ASN A 116 5.50 23.44 -36.10
CA ASN A 116 4.19 23.90 -35.63
C ASN A 116 3.06 22.99 -36.14
N ASP A 117 3.08 22.58 -37.40
CA ASP A 117 2.09 21.66 -37.98
C ASP A 117 2.17 20.25 -37.38
N ALA A 118 3.37 19.80 -36.99
CA ALA A 118 3.56 18.53 -36.29
C ALA A 118 3.06 18.60 -34.84
N LEU A 119 3.29 19.71 -34.15
CA LEU A 119 2.78 19.95 -32.79
C LEU A 119 1.24 20.02 -32.78
N LEU A 120 0.63 20.74 -33.72
CA LEU A 120 -0.84 20.80 -33.85
C LEU A 120 -1.45 19.41 -34.07
N ARG A 121 -0.87 18.62 -34.99
CA ARG A 121 -1.31 17.23 -35.21
C ARG A 121 -1.15 16.36 -33.97
N TYR A 122 -0.04 16.52 -33.24
CA TYR A 122 0.18 15.82 -31.98
C TYR A 122 -0.89 16.19 -30.93
N GLU A 123 -1.21 17.47 -30.78
CA GLU A 123 -2.25 17.93 -29.84
C GLU A 123 -3.64 17.41 -30.22
N GLU A 124 -4.00 17.42 -31.51
CA GLU A 124 -5.27 16.87 -32.01
C GLU A 124 -5.38 15.35 -31.75
N LEU A 125 -4.31 14.60 -32.02
CA LEU A 125 -4.25 13.17 -31.76
C LEU A 125 -4.36 12.86 -30.27
N ARG A 126 -3.64 13.61 -29.44
CA ARG A 126 -3.68 13.49 -27.99
C ARG A 126 -5.10 13.76 -27.46
N ALA A 127 -5.77 14.80 -27.97
CA ALA A 127 -7.14 15.11 -27.60
C ALA A 127 -8.13 14.01 -28.01
N ARG A 128 -8.01 13.46 -29.22
CA ARG A 128 -8.82 12.32 -29.68
C ARG A 128 -8.61 11.09 -28.82
N LEU A 129 -7.35 10.74 -28.55
CA LEU A 129 -6.99 9.61 -27.71
C LEU A 129 -7.55 9.76 -26.30
N ASN A 130 -7.42 10.95 -25.70
CA ASN A 130 -7.97 11.25 -24.39
C ASN A 130 -9.51 11.15 -24.36
N ALA A 131 -10.20 11.60 -25.41
CA ALA A 131 -11.66 11.49 -25.50
C ALA A 131 -12.16 10.03 -25.46
N HIS A 132 -11.35 9.08 -25.96
CA HIS A 132 -11.65 7.66 -25.91
C HIS A 132 -11.16 6.99 -24.62
N SER A 133 -9.96 7.33 -24.14
CA SER A 133 -9.33 6.68 -22.99
C SER A 133 -9.92 7.13 -21.66
N ALA A 134 -10.30 8.40 -21.49
CA ALA A 134 -10.75 8.95 -20.21
C ALA A 134 -12.02 8.27 -19.65
N PRO A 135 -13.09 7.99 -20.44
CA PRO A 135 -14.25 7.26 -19.93
C PRO A 135 -13.91 5.83 -19.48
N ILE A 136 -13.03 5.14 -20.21
CA ILE A 136 -12.58 3.78 -19.88
C ILE A 136 -11.76 3.81 -18.60
N PHE A 137 -10.81 4.74 -18.50
CA PHE A 137 -9.98 4.90 -17.31
C PHE A 137 -10.84 5.22 -16.09
N LYS A 138 -11.84 6.10 -16.24
CA LYS A 138 -12.77 6.45 -15.16
C LYS A 138 -13.52 5.22 -14.66
N GLN A 139 -14.06 4.43 -15.58
CA GLN A 139 -14.76 3.19 -15.21
C GLN A 139 -13.84 2.22 -14.47
N LEU A 140 -12.60 2.01 -14.96
CA LEU A 140 -11.63 1.15 -14.29
C LEU A 140 -11.26 1.63 -12.89
N VAL A 141 -11.08 2.94 -12.70
CA VAL A 141 -10.79 3.54 -11.38
C VAL A 141 -11.99 3.40 -10.44
N ASP A 142 -13.21 3.60 -10.93
CA ASP A 142 -14.44 3.43 -10.16
C ASP A 142 -14.65 1.97 -9.75
N ASP A 143 -14.45 1.03 -10.67
CA ASP A 143 -14.54 -0.41 -10.41
C ASP A 143 -13.45 -0.89 -9.45
N LEU A 144 -12.22 -0.36 -9.57
CA LEU A 144 -11.13 -0.63 -8.64
C LEU A 144 -11.50 -0.17 -7.23
N GLY A 145 -12.03 1.05 -7.09
CA GLY A 145 -12.51 1.56 -5.80
C GLY A 145 -13.63 0.70 -5.21
N ALA A 146 -14.55 0.20 -6.04
CA ALA A 146 -15.62 -0.69 -5.61
C ALA A 146 -15.11 -2.08 -5.18
N ALA A 147 -14.13 -2.65 -5.89
CA ALA A 147 -13.49 -3.91 -5.54
C ALA A 147 -12.74 -3.79 -4.20
N LEU A 148 -11.94 -2.73 -4.03
CA LEU A 148 -11.25 -2.41 -2.78
C LEU A 148 -12.23 -2.21 -1.62
N GLY A 149 -13.36 -1.54 -1.85
CA GLY A 149 -14.41 -1.37 -0.85
C GLY A 149 -15.06 -2.67 -0.39
N LYS A 150 -14.99 -3.73 -1.20
CA LYS A 150 -15.48 -5.08 -0.91
C LYS A 150 -14.37 -6.04 -0.44
N LEU A 151 -13.12 -5.58 -0.37
CA LEU A 151 -11.93 -6.40 -0.10
C LEU A 151 -11.74 -7.55 -1.12
N ASP A 152 -12.16 -7.35 -2.37
CA ASP A 152 -11.93 -8.29 -3.47
C ASP A 152 -10.53 -8.05 -4.06
N ILE A 153 -9.51 -8.60 -3.39
CA ILE A 153 -8.09 -8.31 -3.64
C ILE A 153 -7.65 -8.79 -5.02
N GLU A 154 -8.07 -9.98 -5.43
CA GLU A 154 -7.72 -10.55 -6.74
C GLU A 154 -8.24 -9.65 -7.88
N ARG A 155 -9.53 -9.29 -7.83
CA ARG A 155 -10.12 -8.39 -8.81
C ARG A 155 -9.48 -6.99 -8.77
N ALA A 156 -9.14 -6.50 -7.58
CA ALA A 156 -8.48 -5.20 -7.44
C ALA A 156 -7.10 -5.20 -8.12
N HIS A 157 -6.33 -6.29 -8.06
CA HIS A 157 -5.05 -6.40 -8.76
C HIS A 157 -5.21 -6.35 -10.29
N ASP A 158 -6.17 -7.10 -10.82
CA ASP A 158 -6.45 -7.11 -12.27
C ASP A 158 -6.88 -5.74 -12.77
N LEU A 159 -7.80 -5.08 -12.05
CA LEU A 159 -8.27 -3.73 -12.36
C LEU A 159 -7.15 -2.70 -12.24
N ARG A 160 -6.29 -2.81 -11.23
CA ARG A 160 -5.11 -1.94 -11.08
C ARG A 160 -4.18 -2.06 -12.29
N LYS A 161 -3.90 -3.29 -12.75
CA LYS A 161 -3.04 -3.53 -13.91
C LYS A 161 -3.63 -2.90 -15.18
N ALA A 162 -4.93 -3.13 -15.42
CA ALA A 162 -5.64 -2.54 -16.56
C ALA A 162 -5.64 -1.00 -16.49
N ALA A 163 -5.96 -0.42 -15.33
CA ALA A 163 -5.98 1.02 -15.13
C ALA A 163 -4.60 1.68 -15.38
N SER A 164 -3.50 1.06 -14.92
CA SER A 164 -2.14 1.56 -15.19
C SER A 164 -1.76 1.60 -16.68
N GLN A 165 -2.40 0.80 -17.52
CA GLN A 165 -2.17 0.86 -18.97
C GLN A 165 -2.91 2.03 -19.60
N VAL A 166 -4.18 2.21 -19.22
CA VAL A 166 -5.05 3.26 -19.77
C VAL A 166 -4.64 4.65 -19.27
N GLU A 167 -4.16 4.76 -18.03
CA GLU A 167 -3.65 6.01 -17.44
C GLU A 167 -2.66 6.73 -18.37
N ARG A 168 -1.77 5.99 -19.03
CA ARG A 168 -0.73 6.56 -19.92
C ARG A 168 -1.29 7.26 -21.16
N LEU A 169 -2.55 6.99 -21.48
CA LEU A 169 -3.26 7.53 -22.63
C LEU A 169 -4.28 8.59 -22.22
N CYS A 170 -4.38 8.91 -20.92
CA CYS A 170 -5.33 9.86 -20.36
C CYS A 170 -4.59 11.07 -19.77
N ASP A 171 -5.10 12.26 -20.06
CA ASP A 171 -4.53 13.53 -19.65
C ASP A 171 -5.34 14.22 -18.55
N GLU A 172 -6.24 13.51 -17.87
CA GLU A 172 -7.07 14.05 -16.78
C GLU A 172 -6.35 13.94 -15.43
N PRO A 173 -5.76 15.05 -14.89
CA PRO A 173 -4.89 14.95 -13.71
C PRO A 173 -5.66 14.51 -12.46
N GLU A 174 -6.93 14.88 -12.35
CA GLU A 174 -7.76 14.47 -11.23
C GLU A 174 -8.03 12.95 -11.24
N LEU A 175 -8.17 12.36 -12.42
CA LEU A 175 -8.40 10.93 -12.53
C LEU A 175 -7.13 10.13 -12.23
N SER A 176 -5.97 10.61 -12.68
CA SER A 176 -4.66 10.08 -12.27
C SER A 176 -4.46 10.17 -10.75
N ARG A 177 -4.76 11.32 -10.12
CA ARG A 177 -4.70 11.45 -8.65
C ARG A 177 -5.59 10.45 -7.93
N ARG A 178 -6.82 10.27 -8.40
CA ARG A 178 -7.75 9.26 -7.85
C ARG A 178 -7.18 7.86 -8.01
N PHE A 179 -6.59 7.53 -9.16
CA PHE A 179 -5.97 6.25 -9.40
C PHE A 179 -4.76 6.01 -8.48
N THR A 180 -3.85 6.99 -8.35
CA THR A 180 -2.72 6.94 -7.42
C THR A 180 -3.18 6.70 -5.97
N ALA A 181 -4.28 7.32 -5.55
CA ALA A 181 -4.85 7.06 -4.22
C ALA A 181 -5.35 5.61 -4.06
N GLN A 182 -5.94 5.02 -5.10
CA GLN A 182 -6.33 3.60 -5.09
C GLN A 182 -5.13 2.66 -5.13
N GLN A 183 -4.07 3.00 -5.86
CA GLN A 183 -2.81 2.25 -5.85
C GLN A 183 -2.21 2.20 -4.45
N ALA A 184 -2.21 3.33 -3.73
CA ALA A 184 -1.78 3.36 -2.35
C ALA A 184 -2.61 2.41 -1.46
N HIS A 185 -3.93 2.36 -1.66
CA HIS A 185 -4.82 1.47 -0.91
C HIS A 185 -4.55 -0.01 -1.21
N CYS A 186 -4.30 -0.39 -2.48
CA CYS A 186 -3.85 -1.74 -2.83
C CYS A 186 -2.58 -2.12 -2.06
N GLU A 187 -1.55 -1.26 -2.06
CA GLU A 187 -0.29 -1.55 -1.38
C GLU A 187 -0.47 -1.70 0.14
N VAL A 188 -1.41 -0.98 0.76
CA VAL A 188 -1.75 -1.17 2.19
C VAL A 188 -2.35 -2.56 2.42
N LEU A 189 -3.26 -3.01 1.55
CA LEU A 189 -3.86 -4.34 1.66
C LEU A 189 -2.83 -5.46 1.42
N ASP A 190 -1.84 -5.19 0.58
CA ASP A 190 -0.68 -6.07 0.34
C ASP A 190 0.37 -6.00 1.47
N MET A 191 0.15 -5.18 2.49
CA MET A 191 1.09 -4.87 3.58
C MET A 191 2.45 -4.34 3.09
N ASN A 192 2.46 -3.71 1.92
CA ASN A 192 3.61 -3.03 1.34
C ASN A 192 3.59 -1.55 1.73
N ASN A 193 3.76 -1.27 3.02
CA ASN A 193 3.65 0.07 3.59
C ASN A 193 4.62 1.07 2.93
N ASP A 194 5.80 0.64 2.52
CA ASP A 194 6.78 1.53 1.85
C ASP A 194 6.30 1.98 0.47
N ALA A 195 5.72 1.06 -0.34
CA ALA A 195 5.16 1.43 -1.63
C ALA A 195 3.89 2.28 -1.47
N ALA A 196 3.01 1.94 -0.52
CA ALA A 196 1.85 2.75 -0.17
C ALA A 196 2.27 4.19 0.19
N MET A 197 3.33 4.34 0.97
CA MET A 197 3.87 5.63 1.37
C MET A 197 4.40 6.44 0.20
N GLU A 198 5.02 5.81 -0.79
CA GLU A 198 5.55 6.52 -1.96
C GLU A 198 4.43 7.09 -2.84
N TYR A 199 3.32 6.36 -2.99
CA TYR A 199 2.11 6.88 -3.64
C TYR A 199 1.51 8.06 -2.87
N GLN A 200 1.41 7.97 -1.55
CA GLN A 200 0.90 9.09 -0.73
C GLN A 200 1.81 10.32 -0.79
N ARG A 201 3.13 10.15 -0.77
CA ARG A 201 4.09 11.25 -0.94
C ARG A 201 3.93 11.93 -2.30
N THR A 202 3.68 11.15 -3.35
CA THR A 202 3.45 11.67 -4.70
C THR A 202 2.22 12.59 -4.71
N LEU A 203 1.10 12.14 -4.14
CA LEU A 203 -0.13 12.94 -4.01
C LEU A 203 0.08 14.25 -3.25
N VAL A 204 0.79 14.20 -2.11
CA VAL A 204 1.08 15.39 -1.30
C VAL A 204 2.00 16.35 -2.05
N ARG A 205 3.06 15.84 -2.69
CA ARG A 205 4.01 16.66 -3.45
C ARG A 205 3.33 17.37 -4.63
N GLU A 206 2.50 16.65 -5.39
CA GLU A 206 1.74 17.24 -6.51
C GLU A 206 0.84 18.37 -6.02
N ALA A 207 0.12 18.15 -4.91
CA ALA A 207 -0.74 19.19 -4.35
C ALA A 207 0.05 20.44 -3.92
N ILE A 208 1.19 20.27 -3.23
CA ILE A 208 2.04 21.39 -2.79
C ILE A 208 2.68 22.11 -3.99
N CYS A 209 3.19 21.38 -4.98
CA CYS A 209 3.86 21.96 -6.15
C CYS A 209 2.92 22.76 -7.06
N GLU A 210 1.63 22.44 -7.08
CA GLU A 210 0.61 23.22 -7.81
C GLU A 210 0.28 24.57 -7.13
N GLY A 211 0.98 24.95 -6.06
CA GLY A 211 0.77 26.20 -5.35
C GLY A 211 -0.52 26.23 -4.54
N ARG A 212 -1.19 25.08 -4.38
CA ARG A 212 -2.31 24.96 -3.45
C ARG A 212 -1.74 25.07 -2.02
N MET A 213 -2.23 26.05 -1.26
CA MET A 213 -2.10 26.00 0.20
C MET A 213 -2.68 24.68 0.71
N ILE A 214 -2.37 24.28 1.95
CA ILE A 214 -3.02 23.12 2.54
C ILE A 214 -4.54 23.25 2.35
N ASP A 215 -5.14 22.23 1.75
CA ASP A 215 -6.58 22.11 1.54
C ASP A 215 -7.09 20.83 2.25
N PRO A 216 -8.42 20.63 2.36
CA PRO A 216 -8.97 19.45 3.02
C PRO A 216 -8.50 18.12 2.44
N SER A 217 -8.22 18.06 1.13
CA SER A 217 -7.75 16.83 0.44
C SER A 217 -6.29 16.53 0.79
N VAL A 218 -5.45 17.55 0.88
CA VAL A 218 -4.07 17.40 1.35
C VAL A 218 -4.03 16.93 2.80
N CYS A 219 -4.84 17.53 3.67
CA CYS A 219 -4.99 17.07 5.07
C CYS A 219 -5.44 15.60 5.14
N GLU A 220 -6.38 15.20 4.29
CA GLU A 220 -6.87 13.82 4.21
C GLU A 220 -5.73 12.83 3.88
N ASN A 221 -4.83 13.20 2.97
CA ASN A 221 -3.66 12.41 2.63
C ASN A 221 -2.65 12.33 3.79
N PHE A 222 -2.44 13.42 4.54
CA PHE A 222 -1.60 13.37 5.75
C PHE A 222 -2.17 12.41 6.81
N VAL A 223 -3.49 12.38 7.00
CA VAL A 223 -4.14 11.39 7.90
C VAL A 223 -3.84 9.96 7.44
N ARG A 224 -3.95 9.69 6.13
CA ARG A 224 -3.65 8.36 5.57
C ARG A 224 -2.19 7.98 5.73
N MET A 225 -1.26 8.89 5.45
CA MET A 225 0.18 8.68 5.67
C MET A 225 0.48 8.34 7.13
N ALA A 226 -0.08 9.11 8.06
CA ALA A 226 0.12 8.87 9.49
C ALA A 226 -0.39 7.50 9.92
N LEU A 227 -1.55 7.05 9.40
CA LEU A 227 -2.10 5.72 9.65
C LEU A 227 -1.19 4.62 9.09
N ILE A 228 -0.77 4.72 7.83
CA ILE A 228 0.09 3.71 7.17
C ILE A 228 1.41 3.56 7.93
N ILE A 229 2.03 4.66 8.32
CA ILE A 229 3.31 4.65 9.04
C ILE A 229 3.13 4.12 10.46
N LYS A 230 2.03 4.46 11.12
CA LYS A 230 1.68 3.88 12.43
C LYS A 230 1.50 2.37 12.34
N ASP A 231 0.75 1.88 11.34
CA ASP A 231 0.50 0.45 11.15
C ASP A 231 1.79 -0.31 10.77
N ALA A 232 2.74 0.39 10.13
CA ALA A 232 4.12 -0.09 9.92
C ALA A 232 5.00 -0.05 11.19
N GLY A 233 4.48 0.37 12.35
CA GLY A 233 5.21 0.47 13.61
C GLY A 233 6.16 1.67 13.72
N ARG A 234 6.16 2.62 12.77
CA ARG A 234 7.09 3.76 12.72
C ARG A 234 6.53 5.01 13.43
N TYR A 235 6.14 4.87 14.70
CA TYR A 235 5.43 5.88 15.49
C TYR A 235 6.07 7.28 15.47
N ALA A 236 7.38 7.39 15.63
CA ALA A 236 8.05 8.69 15.66
C ALA A 236 7.98 9.42 14.31
N GLU A 237 7.99 8.68 13.20
CA GLU A 237 7.82 9.29 11.88
C GLU A 237 6.37 9.69 11.64
N ALA A 238 5.41 8.87 12.07
CA ALA A 238 3.99 9.21 12.00
C ALA A 238 3.69 10.50 12.79
N LEU A 239 4.26 10.64 13.99
CA LEU A 239 4.17 11.88 14.79
C LEU A 239 4.76 13.07 14.06
N ARG A 240 5.98 12.95 13.50
CA ARG A 240 6.60 14.06 12.75
C ARG A 240 5.75 14.52 11.58
N ILE A 241 5.09 13.60 10.87
CA ILE A 241 4.18 13.94 9.78
C ILE A 241 2.95 14.67 10.32
N CYS A 242 2.33 14.16 11.38
CA CYS A 242 1.20 14.84 12.02
C CYS A 242 1.58 16.24 12.48
N ASP A 243 2.70 16.40 13.19
CA ASP A 243 3.18 17.66 13.71
C ASP A 243 3.48 18.66 12.58
N SER A 244 4.14 18.21 11.51
CA SER A 244 4.46 19.05 10.35
C SER A 244 3.19 19.48 9.62
N ALA A 245 2.25 18.56 9.41
CA ALA A 245 0.99 18.86 8.72
C ALA A 245 0.09 19.79 9.57
N ILE A 246 0.06 19.63 10.89
CA ILE A 246 -0.66 20.55 11.80
C ILE A 246 -0.02 21.94 11.80
N ALA A 247 1.32 22.03 11.76
CA ALA A 247 2.04 23.31 11.74
C ALA A 247 1.79 24.14 10.46
N LEU A 248 1.30 23.50 9.40
CA LEU A 248 0.94 24.14 8.14
C LEU A 248 -0.53 24.62 8.11
N LEU A 249 -1.32 24.34 9.15
CA LEU A 249 -2.71 24.81 9.26
C LEU A 249 -2.79 26.25 9.79
N ASP A 250 -3.56 27.09 9.12
CA ASP A 250 -4.02 28.39 9.60
C ASP A 250 -5.32 28.29 10.43
N GLU A 251 -5.87 29.42 10.86
CA GLU A 251 -7.05 29.45 11.74
C GLU A 251 -8.30 28.85 11.11
N GLU A 252 -8.50 29.03 9.80
CA GLU A 252 -9.63 28.48 9.06
C GLU A 252 -9.47 26.97 8.86
N SER A 253 -8.32 26.55 8.34
CA SER A 253 -8.02 25.14 8.07
C SER A 253 -7.95 24.28 9.33
N ASN A 254 -7.67 24.88 10.48
CA ASN A 254 -7.70 24.22 11.77
C ASN A 254 -9.08 23.67 12.17
N GLN A 255 -10.16 24.13 11.54
CA GLN A 255 -11.55 23.73 11.80
C GLN A 255 -12.10 22.74 10.77
N TRP A 256 -11.29 22.32 9.80
CA TRP A 256 -11.73 21.33 8.83
C TRP A 256 -11.85 19.94 9.45
N GLN A 257 -12.81 19.16 8.96
CA GLN A 257 -13.00 17.76 9.35
C GLN A 257 -11.70 16.92 9.25
N PRO A 258 -10.92 16.98 8.15
CA PRO A 258 -9.63 16.30 8.05
C PRO A 258 -8.58 16.80 9.05
N ALA A 259 -8.61 18.08 9.45
CA ALA A 259 -7.69 18.63 10.45
C ALA A 259 -7.98 18.08 11.85
N TYR A 260 -9.26 17.97 12.23
CA TYR A 260 -9.64 17.28 13.47
C TYR A 260 -9.24 15.81 13.44
N ALA A 261 -9.44 15.12 12.31
CA ALA A 261 -9.00 13.73 12.14
C ALA A 261 -7.48 13.57 12.27
N LEU A 262 -6.69 14.52 11.75
CA LEU A 262 -5.24 14.53 11.86
C LEU A 262 -4.77 14.71 13.32
N LYS A 263 -5.35 15.68 14.03
CA LYS A 263 -5.06 15.92 15.46
C LYS A 263 -5.50 14.73 16.33
N PHE A 264 -6.63 14.12 16.00
CA PHE A 264 -7.08 12.89 16.64
C PHE A 264 -6.09 11.73 16.40
N MET A 265 -5.65 11.54 15.16
CA MET A 265 -4.70 10.50 14.78
C MET A 265 -3.35 10.69 15.50
N ARG A 266 -2.86 11.93 15.59
CA ARG A 266 -1.71 12.29 16.43
C ARG A 266 -1.91 11.82 17.87
N GLY A 267 -3.09 12.09 18.46
CA GLY A 267 -3.43 11.66 19.81
C GLY A 267 -3.38 10.14 19.99
N SER A 268 -3.92 9.37 19.03
CA SER A 268 -3.81 7.91 19.07
C SER A 268 -2.37 7.41 18.95
N ILE A 269 -1.53 8.02 18.10
CA ILE A 269 -0.12 7.65 17.97
C ILE A 269 0.63 7.91 19.28
N LEU A 270 0.37 9.05 19.93
CA LEU A 270 0.95 9.36 21.25
C LEU A 270 0.56 8.35 22.32
N ALA A 271 -0.72 7.96 22.36
CA ALA A 271 -1.21 6.96 23.30
C ALA A 271 -0.58 5.59 23.05
N ASP A 272 -0.29 5.22 21.80
CA ASP A 272 0.35 3.95 21.46
C ASP A 272 1.86 3.95 21.72
N SER A 273 2.48 5.13 21.75
CA SER A 273 3.93 5.31 21.87
C SER A 273 4.41 5.75 23.27
N GLY A 274 3.59 5.65 24.31
CA GLY A 274 4.01 5.92 25.70
C GLY A 274 3.59 7.26 26.29
N ARG A 275 2.82 8.09 25.57
CA ARG A 275 2.34 9.42 26.02
C ARG A 275 0.82 9.42 26.20
N LEU A 276 0.34 8.54 27.06
CA LEU A 276 -1.09 8.23 27.20
C LEU A 276 -1.97 9.46 27.47
N TYR A 277 -1.65 10.23 28.51
CA TYR A 277 -2.51 11.35 28.92
C TYR A 277 -2.64 12.42 27.84
N GLU A 278 -1.53 12.83 27.23
CA GLU A 278 -1.55 13.78 26.11
C GLU A 278 -2.31 13.21 24.91
N GLY A 279 -2.11 11.92 24.62
CA GLY A 279 -2.82 11.21 23.56
C GLY A 279 -4.33 11.22 23.77
N LEU A 280 -4.80 10.77 24.94
CA LEU A 280 -6.21 10.77 25.30
C LEU A 280 -6.81 12.17 25.29
N GLN A 281 -6.11 13.18 25.81
CA GLN A 281 -6.59 14.57 25.80
C GLN A 281 -6.81 15.04 24.36
N ALA A 282 -5.84 14.82 23.47
CA ALA A 282 -5.99 15.17 22.05
C ALA A 282 -7.15 14.42 21.39
N MET A 283 -7.32 13.13 21.68
CA MET A 283 -8.42 12.33 21.16
C MET A 283 -9.78 12.82 21.67
N GLN A 284 -9.90 13.18 22.94
CA GLN A 284 -11.13 13.70 23.54
C GLN A 284 -11.53 15.07 22.98
N VAL A 285 -10.55 15.96 22.78
CA VAL A 285 -10.80 17.30 22.24
C VAL A 285 -11.24 17.25 20.77
N ASN A 286 -10.59 16.40 19.96
CA ASN A 286 -10.82 16.38 18.51
C ASN A 286 -11.86 15.35 18.06
N GLY A 287 -12.03 14.26 18.81
CA GLY A 287 -12.90 13.12 18.47
C GLY A 287 -14.37 13.47 18.19
N PRO A 288 -15.03 14.38 18.95
CA PRO A 288 -16.40 14.79 18.68
C PRO A 288 -16.60 15.39 17.28
N PHE A 289 -15.54 15.94 16.70
CA PHE A 289 -15.56 16.58 15.38
C PHE A 289 -15.10 15.64 14.26
N VAL A 290 -14.87 14.35 14.53
CA VAL A 290 -14.53 13.37 13.48
C VAL A 290 -15.79 12.58 13.12
N GLU A 291 -16.28 12.75 11.90
CA GLU A 291 -17.57 12.17 11.48
C GLU A 291 -17.45 10.84 10.70
N GLY A 292 -18.60 10.23 10.42
CA GLY A 292 -18.74 9.10 9.50
C GLY A 292 -18.01 7.82 9.95
N ARG A 293 -17.41 7.11 8.98
CA ARG A 293 -16.66 5.85 9.23
C ARG A 293 -15.45 6.09 10.12
N ARG A 294 -14.77 7.23 9.96
CA ARG A 294 -13.60 7.60 10.77
C ARG A 294 -13.97 7.89 12.21
N GLY A 295 -15.07 8.61 12.45
CA GLY A 295 -15.57 8.84 13.82
C GLY A 295 -15.87 7.54 14.55
N ARG A 296 -16.45 6.55 13.85
CA ARG A 296 -16.68 5.21 14.41
C ARG A 296 -15.37 4.50 14.76
N ALA A 297 -14.40 4.48 13.84
CA ALA A 297 -13.09 3.87 14.09
C ALA A 297 -12.32 4.59 15.23
N GLY A 298 -12.36 5.93 15.24
CA GLY A 298 -11.72 6.76 16.26
C GLY A 298 -12.28 6.48 17.65
N ARG A 299 -13.60 6.31 17.81
CA ARG A 299 -14.19 5.90 19.10
C ARG A 299 -13.63 4.57 19.62
N LEU A 300 -13.30 3.63 18.74
CA LEU A 300 -12.69 2.35 19.13
C LEU A 300 -11.22 2.52 19.51
N MET A 301 -10.47 3.38 18.81
CA MET A 301 -9.10 3.76 19.23
C MET A 301 -9.12 4.43 20.60
N GLN A 302 -10.10 5.31 20.85
CA GLN A 302 -10.28 5.97 22.14
C GLN A 302 -10.65 4.98 23.25
N MET A 303 -11.54 4.02 22.96
CA MET A 303 -11.84 2.90 23.87
C MET A 303 -10.57 2.14 24.26
N ARG A 304 -9.71 1.81 23.28
CA ARG A 304 -8.42 1.18 23.55
C ARG A 304 -7.54 2.04 24.44
N ALA A 305 -7.40 3.34 24.17
CA ALA A 305 -6.62 4.22 25.03
C ALA A 305 -7.18 4.29 26.47
N MET A 306 -8.51 4.29 26.64
CA MET A 306 -9.13 4.25 27.96
C MET A 306 -8.87 2.92 28.70
N LEU A 307 -8.91 1.78 28.00
CA LEU A 307 -8.50 0.48 28.55
C LEU A 307 -7.06 0.52 29.04
N LEU A 308 -6.14 1.06 28.24
CA LEU A 308 -4.73 1.21 28.60
C LEU A 308 -4.56 2.06 29.87
N GLY A 309 -5.36 3.12 29.99
CA GLY A 309 -5.36 4.01 31.15
C GLY A 309 -6.06 3.48 32.39
N GLY A 310 -6.71 2.32 32.32
CA GLY A 310 -7.59 1.83 33.39
C GLY A 310 -8.76 2.80 33.67
N LEU A 311 -9.21 3.53 32.65
CA LEU A 311 -10.41 4.39 32.71
C LEU A 311 -11.66 3.64 32.24
N LEU A 312 -11.48 2.46 31.67
CA LEU A 312 -12.52 1.56 31.20
C LEU A 312 -12.07 0.15 31.54
N GLU A 313 -12.94 -0.60 32.22
CA GLU A 313 -12.68 -2.02 32.50
C GLU A 313 -12.96 -2.87 31.25
N LEU A 314 -12.37 -4.07 31.17
CA LEU A 314 -12.52 -4.92 29.99
C LEU A 314 -13.99 -5.34 29.75
N ASP A 315 -14.75 -5.62 30.81
CA ASP A 315 -16.18 -5.93 30.70
C ASP A 315 -17.01 -4.73 30.21
N GLU A 316 -16.65 -3.52 30.61
CA GLU A 316 -17.28 -2.28 30.11
C GLU A 316 -16.92 -2.03 28.65
N ALA A 317 -15.69 -2.36 28.24
CA ALA A 317 -15.26 -2.26 26.86
C ALA A 317 -16.01 -3.23 25.93
N TYR A 318 -16.39 -4.43 26.40
CA TYR A 318 -17.29 -5.30 25.65
C TYR A 318 -18.66 -4.65 25.39
N ALA A 319 -19.16 -3.82 26.30
CA ALA A 319 -20.40 -3.07 26.12
C ALA A 319 -20.22 -1.73 25.36
N TYR A 320 -18.97 -1.30 25.10
CA TYR A 320 -18.68 0.01 24.53
C TYR A 320 -19.00 0.09 23.03
N GLY A 321 -19.93 0.96 22.66
CA GLY A 321 -20.26 1.24 21.25
C GLY A 321 -20.82 0.02 20.48
N VAL A 322 -20.69 0.06 19.15
CA VAL A 322 -21.24 -0.96 18.26
C VAL A 322 -20.34 -2.20 18.23
N ASN A 323 -20.95 -3.39 18.27
CA ASN A 323 -20.23 -4.64 18.06
C ASN A 323 -19.83 -4.80 16.59
N ALA A 324 -18.53 -4.73 16.34
CA ALA A 324 -17.94 -4.85 15.01
C ALA A 324 -16.54 -5.48 15.12
N GLU A 325 -16.06 -6.13 14.06
CA GLU A 325 -14.76 -6.79 14.03
C GLU A 325 -13.57 -5.89 14.47
N PRO A 326 -13.50 -4.59 14.09
CA PRO A 326 -12.41 -3.72 14.55
C PRO A 326 -12.39 -3.53 16.07
N LYS A 327 -13.55 -3.56 16.73
CA LYS A 327 -13.64 -3.53 18.20
C LYS A 327 -13.07 -4.83 18.77
N GLY A 328 -13.42 -5.96 18.16
CA GLY A 328 -12.85 -7.28 18.46
C GLY A 328 -11.33 -7.27 18.44
N LEU A 329 -10.69 -6.64 17.44
CA LEU A 329 -9.22 -6.58 17.35
C LEU A 329 -8.58 -5.88 18.57
N HIS A 330 -9.08 -4.70 18.95
CA HIS A 330 -8.56 -3.97 20.12
C HIS A 330 -8.80 -4.72 21.44
N LEU A 331 -9.98 -5.34 21.60
CA LEU A 331 -10.30 -6.17 22.76
C LEU A 331 -9.41 -7.40 22.83
N LEU A 332 -9.13 -8.01 21.68
CA LEU A 332 -8.32 -9.21 21.59
C LEU A 332 -6.86 -8.94 21.92
N GLU A 333 -6.32 -7.81 21.48
CA GLU A 333 -4.98 -7.36 21.84
C GLU A 333 -4.82 -7.21 23.36
N PHE A 334 -5.80 -6.58 24.00
CA PHE A 334 -5.84 -6.43 25.45
C PHE A 334 -6.09 -7.76 26.18
N ALA A 335 -7.00 -8.61 25.68
CA ALA A 335 -7.25 -9.94 26.23
C ALA A 335 -6.01 -10.83 26.16
N LEU A 336 -5.25 -10.77 25.07
CA LEU A 336 -3.96 -11.45 24.93
C LEU A 336 -2.93 -10.96 25.94
N TRP A 337 -3.00 -9.68 26.34
CA TRP A 337 -2.24 -9.18 27.48
C TRP A 337 -2.72 -9.72 28.82
N THR A 338 -3.99 -10.08 29.01
CA THR A 338 -4.37 -10.71 30.29
C THR A 338 -3.83 -12.14 30.44
N GLU A 339 -3.58 -12.83 29.33
CA GLU A 339 -3.28 -14.27 29.29
C GLU A 339 -4.34 -15.12 30.03
N GLN A 340 -5.58 -14.62 30.12
CA GLN A 340 -6.70 -15.30 30.75
C GLN A 340 -7.64 -15.88 29.70
N ARG A 341 -8.19 -17.05 30.00
CA ARG A 341 -9.06 -17.79 29.09
C ARG A 341 -10.32 -17.02 28.70
N GLU A 342 -11.07 -16.56 29.69
CA GLU A 342 -12.40 -15.95 29.50
C GLU A 342 -12.34 -14.66 28.65
N PRO A 343 -11.45 -13.68 28.93
CA PRO A 343 -11.25 -12.52 28.07
C PRO A 343 -10.96 -12.87 26.61
N ILE A 344 -10.10 -13.87 26.39
CA ILE A 344 -9.73 -14.28 25.03
C ILE A 344 -10.93 -14.90 24.32
N GLU A 345 -11.69 -15.76 24.98
CA GLU A 345 -12.93 -16.36 24.43
C GLU A 345 -13.98 -15.29 24.10
N LYS A 346 -14.24 -14.35 25.02
CA LYS A 346 -15.18 -13.24 24.80
C LYS A 346 -14.75 -12.35 23.62
N ALA A 347 -13.46 -12.02 23.50
CA ALA A 347 -12.96 -11.22 22.38
C ALA A 347 -12.99 -11.98 21.04
N LEU A 348 -12.73 -13.29 21.04
CA LEU A 348 -12.83 -14.13 19.85
C LEU A 348 -14.26 -14.25 19.31
N ALA A 349 -15.28 -14.08 20.15
CA ALA A 349 -16.69 -14.10 19.75
C ALA A 349 -17.08 -12.97 18.78
N PHE A 350 -16.22 -11.96 18.58
CA PHE A 350 -16.43 -10.92 17.56
C PHE A 350 -16.09 -11.40 16.14
N PHE A 351 -15.52 -12.59 15.98
CA PHE A 351 -15.09 -13.14 14.70
C PHE A 351 -15.91 -14.39 14.38
N ASP A 352 -17.04 -14.19 13.70
CA ASP A 352 -18.07 -15.21 13.39
C ASP A 352 -17.63 -16.29 12.38
N ARG A 353 -16.45 -16.16 11.77
CA ARG A 353 -15.95 -17.08 10.74
C ARG A 353 -14.62 -17.71 11.15
N GLU A 354 -14.35 -18.90 10.63
CA GLU A 354 -12.97 -19.33 10.43
C GLU A 354 -12.31 -18.22 9.60
N VAL A 355 -11.41 -17.48 10.22
CA VAL A 355 -10.70 -16.39 9.55
C VAL A 355 -9.91 -17.04 8.44
N GLU A 356 -10.33 -16.87 7.18
CA GLU A 356 -9.48 -17.18 6.04
C GLU A 356 -8.19 -16.40 6.25
N VAL A 357 -7.13 -17.15 6.55
CA VAL A 357 -5.81 -16.60 6.80
C VAL A 357 -5.34 -16.05 5.47
N LEU A 358 -5.29 -14.73 5.33
CA LEU A 358 -4.54 -14.14 4.22
C LEU A 358 -3.11 -14.70 4.29
N PRO A 359 -2.60 -15.33 3.22
CA PRO A 359 -1.28 -15.94 3.23
C PRO A 359 -0.22 -14.91 3.65
N GLY A 360 0.58 -15.24 4.67
CA GLY A 360 1.74 -14.44 5.08
C GLY A 360 1.56 -13.58 6.34
N VAL A 361 0.40 -13.59 7.01
CA VAL A 361 0.21 -12.82 8.24
C VAL A 361 -0.61 -13.63 9.23
N LEU A 362 -0.08 -13.82 10.44
CA LEU A 362 -0.91 -14.34 11.51
C LEU A 362 -1.88 -13.24 11.93
N GLY A 363 -3.13 -13.34 11.52
CA GLY A 363 -4.18 -12.48 12.05
C GLY A 363 -4.22 -12.61 13.57
N LEU A 364 -4.36 -11.49 14.29
CA LEU A 364 -4.51 -11.46 15.74
C LEU A 364 -5.55 -12.48 16.27
N PRO A 365 -6.71 -12.72 15.60
CA PRO A 365 -7.64 -13.80 15.96
C PRO A 365 -7.02 -15.20 15.99
N LEU A 366 -6.21 -15.53 14.99
CA LEU A 366 -5.55 -16.83 14.93
C LEU A 366 -4.53 -16.98 16.06
N GLN A 367 -3.79 -15.91 16.36
CA GLN A 367 -2.88 -15.89 17.51
C GLN A 367 -3.62 -16.21 18.81
N ALA A 368 -4.74 -15.52 19.03
CA ALA A 368 -5.52 -15.69 20.23
C ALA A 368 -6.11 -17.09 20.35
N ARG A 369 -6.52 -17.71 19.24
CA ARG A 369 -6.94 -19.12 19.23
C ARG A 369 -5.81 -20.05 19.68
N PHE A 370 -4.57 -19.82 19.26
CA PHE A 370 -3.44 -20.64 19.71
C PHE A 370 -3.08 -20.38 21.19
N VAL A 371 -3.10 -19.12 21.63
CA VAL A 371 -2.90 -18.80 23.05
C VAL A 371 -3.97 -19.49 23.90
N LEU A 372 -5.22 -19.43 23.47
CA LEU A 372 -6.34 -20.10 24.14
C LEU A 372 -6.15 -21.62 24.21
N GLN A 373 -5.74 -22.26 23.11
CA GLN A 373 -5.43 -23.70 23.09
C GLN A 373 -4.29 -24.05 24.06
N ALA A 374 -3.24 -23.22 24.11
CA ALA A 374 -2.13 -23.42 25.03
C ALA A 374 -2.58 -23.32 26.50
N LEU A 375 -3.43 -22.34 26.82
CA LEU A 375 -4.03 -22.17 28.15
C LEU A 375 -4.96 -23.34 28.53
N GLN A 376 -5.61 -23.95 27.54
CA GLN A 376 -6.44 -25.16 27.72
C GLN A 376 -5.63 -26.47 27.79
N GLY A 377 -4.29 -26.40 27.69
CA GLY A 377 -3.41 -27.56 27.76
C GLY A 377 -3.15 -28.28 26.43
N ASN A 378 -3.71 -27.80 25.31
CA ASN A 378 -3.39 -28.31 23.98
C ASN A 378 -2.11 -27.63 23.44
N ARG A 379 -0.96 -28.23 23.77
CA ARG A 379 0.36 -27.59 23.61
C ARG A 379 1.01 -27.74 22.23
N LYS A 380 0.59 -28.72 21.42
CA LYS A 380 1.38 -29.17 20.27
C LYS A 380 1.01 -28.43 18.97
N ALA A 381 -0.29 -28.31 18.67
CA ALA A 381 -0.77 -27.77 17.40
C ALA A 381 -0.40 -26.28 17.18
N GLY A 382 -0.53 -25.43 18.21
CA GLY A 382 -0.26 -24.00 18.06
C GLY A 382 1.22 -23.65 17.89
N ALA A 383 2.12 -24.41 18.51
CA ALA A 383 3.57 -24.15 18.42
C ALA A 383 4.14 -24.56 17.06
N GLU A 384 3.71 -25.71 16.52
CA GLU A 384 4.13 -26.20 15.20
C GLU A 384 3.64 -25.29 14.08
N TYR A 385 2.40 -24.81 14.17
CA TYR A 385 1.85 -23.85 13.19
C TYR A 385 2.64 -22.53 13.16
N LEU A 386 3.06 -22.02 14.31
CA LEU A 386 3.82 -20.77 14.38
C LEU A 386 5.24 -20.90 13.80
N ASP A 387 5.87 -22.07 13.93
CA ASP A 387 7.15 -22.35 13.27
C ASP A 387 6.98 -22.33 11.75
N CYS A 388 6.00 -23.06 11.22
CA CYS A 388 5.68 -23.03 9.78
C CYS A 388 5.36 -21.62 9.27
N LEU A 389 4.69 -20.81 10.09
CA LEU A 389 4.37 -19.45 9.69
C LEU A 389 5.62 -18.58 9.57
N LEU A 390 6.51 -18.55 10.57
CA LEU A 390 7.75 -17.77 10.45
C LEU A 390 8.62 -18.20 9.27
N GLU A 391 8.54 -19.46 8.86
CA GLU A 391 9.25 -19.97 7.68
C GLU A 391 8.61 -19.55 6.36
N SER A 392 7.31 -19.28 6.34
CA SER A 392 6.54 -18.91 5.14
C SER A 392 6.38 -17.40 4.95
N VAL A 393 6.59 -16.59 5.99
CA VAL A 393 6.54 -15.13 5.89
C VAL A 393 7.88 -14.59 5.35
N PRO A 394 7.87 -13.77 4.28
CA PRO A 394 9.06 -13.08 3.80
C PRO A 394 9.77 -12.36 4.95
N GLN A 395 11.09 -12.52 5.06
CA GLN A 395 11.87 -12.02 6.19
C GLN A 395 11.71 -10.50 6.43
N ARG A 396 11.46 -9.73 5.37
CA ARG A 396 11.18 -8.28 5.43
C ARG A 396 9.87 -7.90 6.15
N GLN A 397 8.95 -8.84 6.32
CA GLN A 397 7.66 -8.67 6.99
C GLN A 397 7.70 -9.16 8.44
N ILE A 398 8.80 -9.80 8.86
CA ILE A 398 8.95 -10.29 10.23
C ILE A 398 9.46 -9.15 11.12
N GLY A 399 8.52 -8.44 11.76
CA GLY A 399 8.84 -7.44 12.77
C GLY A 399 8.95 -8.00 14.19
N ALA A 400 9.44 -7.19 15.13
CA ALA A 400 9.57 -7.54 16.54
C ALA A 400 8.29 -8.14 17.15
N HIS A 401 7.12 -7.65 16.76
CA HIS A 401 5.81 -8.13 17.23
C HIS A 401 5.60 -9.63 16.99
N MET A 402 6.06 -10.19 15.86
CA MET A 402 5.94 -11.62 15.56
C MET A 402 6.78 -12.46 16.54
N TYR A 403 8.00 -12.01 16.86
CA TYR A 403 8.87 -12.67 17.83
C TYR A 403 8.30 -12.62 19.24
N VAL A 404 7.73 -11.48 19.65
CA VAL A 404 7.01 -11.34 20.95
C VAL A 404 5.88 -12.34 21.03
N ASN A 405 5.05 -12.40 19.99
CA ASN A 405 3.89 -13.28 19.90
C ASN A 405 4.27 -14.74 20.02
N GLN A 406 5.33 -15.16 19.31
CA GLN A 406 5.81 -16.54 19.36
C GLN A 406 6.54 -16.86 20.67
N ALA A 407 7.26 -15.90 21.27
CA ALA A 407 7.88 -16.06 22.58
C ALA A 407 6.82 -16.29 23.67
N THR A 408 5.71 -15.54 23.65
CA THR A 408 4.56 -15.76 24.56
C THR A 408 4.04 -17.19 24.41
N MET A 409 3.82 -17.63 23.17
CA MET A 409 3.31 -18.97 22.90
C MET A 409 4.25 -20.06 23.40
N TYR A 410 5.54 -19.97 23.10
CA TYR A 410 6.52 -20.94 23.57
C TYR A 410 6.67 -20.97 25.08
N ARG A 411 6.53 -19.82 25.73
CA ARG A 411 6.49 -19.76 27.20
C ARG A 411 5.28 -20.51 27.74
N LEU A 412 4.09 -20.27 27.20
CA LEU A 412 2.83 -20.89 27.65
C LEU A 412 2.83 -22.41 27.49
N VAL A 413 3.42 -22.94 26.41
CA VAL A 413 3.52 -24.40 26.21
C VAL A 413 4.71 -25.04 26.94
N GLY A 414 5.50 -24.26 27.68
CA GLY A 414 6.63 -24.74 28.48
C GLY A 414 7.96 -24.88 27.74
N ALA A 415 8.05 -24.49 26.47
CA ALA A 415 9.26 -24.54 25.64
C ALA A 415 10.19 -23.33 25.92
N LYS A 416 10.60 -23.16 27.19
CA LYS A 416 11.33 -21.97 27.69
C LYS A 416 12.60 -21.65 26.89
N ALA A 417 13.34 -22.65 26.42
CA ALA A 417 14.56 -22.44 25.64
C ALA A 417 14.29 -21.76 24.29
N LYS A 418 13.24 -22.16 23.58
CA LYS A 418 12.81 -21.49 22.33
C LYS A 418 12.30 -20.07 22.62
N ALA A 419 11.50 -19.91 23.68
CA ALA A 419 11.00 -18.60 24.08
C ALA A 419 12.13 -17.60 24.38
N ARG A 420 13.18 -18.02 25.13
CA ARG A 420 14.36 -17.19 25.42
C ARG A 420 15.11 -16.75 24.17
N LYS A 421 15.27 -17.64 23.18
CA LYS A 421 15.90 -17.30 21.89
C LYS A 421 15.11 -16.21 21.16
N LEU A 422 13.78 -16.29 21.19
CA LEU A 422 12.91 -15.29 20.56
C LEU A 422 12.93 -13.97 21.31
N VAL A 423 12.95 -13.97 22.64
CA VAL A 423 13.15 -12.74 23.43
C VAL A 423 14.46 -12.05 23.05
N ALA A 424 15.56 -12.80 22.88
CA ALA A 424 16.82 -12.22 22.43
C ALA A 424 16.73 -11.62 21.01
N ARG A 425 16.04 -12.31 20.09
CA ARG A 425 15.77 -11.78 18.73
C ARG A 425 14.91 -10.52 18.76
N THR A 426 13.90 -10.47 19.62
CA THR A 426 13.09 -9.26 19.83
C THR A 426 13.95 -8.12 20.33
N ASP A 427 14.81 -8.34 21.32
CA ASP A 427 15.74 -7.31 21.83
C ASP A 427 16.67 -6.79 20.72
N ASP A 428 17.13 -7.66 19.81
CA ASP A 428 17.93 -7.25 18.66
C ASP A 428 17.11 -6.43 17.65
N ALA A 429 15.88 -6.84 17.33
CA ALA A 429 14.98 -6.12 16.43
C ALA A 429 14.61 -4.73 16.96
N LEU A 430 14.32 -4.63 18.27
CA LEU A 430 13.98 -3.37 18.95
C LEU A 430 15.13 -2.35 19.00
N LYS A 431 16.36 -2.72 18.60
CA LYS A 431 17.46 -1.74 18.43
C LYS A 431 17.25 -0.85 17.21
N THR A 432 16.53 -1.34 16.20
CA THR A 432 16.29 -0.64 14.93
C THR A 432 14.82 -0.35 14.68
N GLU A 433 13.92 -1.06 15.36
CA GLU A 433 12.47 -0.95 15.22
C GLU A 433 11.84 -0.22 16.41
N GLN A 434 10.69 0.40 16.15
CA GLN A 434 9.81 0.90 17.20
C GLN A 434 8.65 -0.08 17.41
N ALA A 435 8.15 -0.14 18.63
CA ALA A 435 7.00 -0.97 18.99
C ALA A 435 6.05 -0.17 19.87
N GLU A 436 4.75 -0.48 19.76
CA GLU A 436 3.76 0.11 20.67
C GLU A 436 3.91 -0.42 22.09
N VAL A 437 3.36 0.34 23.04
CA VAL A 437 3.40 0.04 24.47
C VAL A 437 2.94 -1.38 24.79
N MET A 438 1.86 -1.87 24.17
CA MET A 438 1.34 -3.22 24.45
C MET A 438 2.26 -4.33 23.95
N GLN A 439 2.93 -4.14 22.81
CA GLN A 439 3.91 -5.08 22.30
C GLN A 439 5.15 -5.13 23.21
N LEU A 440 5.63 -3.96 23.65
CA LEU A 440 6.73 -3.86 24.62
C LEU A 440 6.35 -4.48 25.96
N ALA A 441 5.15 -4.24 26.46
CA ALA A 441 4.65 -4.83 27.70
C ALA A 441 4.66 -6.36 27.62
N ARG A 442 4.15 -6.93 26.53
CA ARG A 442 4.16 -8.40 26.30
C ARG A 442 5.58 -8.95 26.21
N HIS A 443 6.49 -8.24 25.52
CA HIS A 443 7.90 -8.60 25.46
C HIS A 443 8.54 -8.65 26.84
N TYR A 444 8.43 -7.56 27.60
CA TYR A 444 9.05 -7.45 28.92
C TYR A 444 8.40 -8.37 29.96
N ARG A 445 7.11 -8.67 29.84
CA ARG A 445 6.52 -9.76 30.64
C ARG A 445 7.15 -11.11 30.29
N ASN A 446 7.39 -11.41 29.01
CA ASN A 446 8.09 -12.65 28.65
C ASN A 446 9.49 -12.70 29.26
N VAL A 447 10.23 -11.58 29.28
CA VAL A 447 11.54 -11.47 29.97
C VAL A 447 11.42 -11.85 31.45
N LEU A 448 10.48 -11.22 32.18
CA LEU A 448 10.28 -11.45 33.60
C LEU A 448 9.82 -12.89 33.90
N ARG A 449 8.80 -13.39 33.19
CA ARG A 449 8.23 -14.73 33.42
C ARG A 449 9.17 -15.88 33.00
N LEU A 450 10.18 -15.61 32.18
CA LEU A 450 11.23 -16.57 31.82
C LEU A 450 12.44 -16.53 32.77
N ASN A 451 12.42 -15.64 33.77
CA ASN A 451 13.52 -15.35 34.69
C ASN A 451 14.83 -15.07 33.91
N ILE A 452 14.77 -14.19 32.91
CA ILE A 452 15.97 -13.74 32.18
C ILE A 452 16.63 -12.66 33.02
N GLU A 453 17.86 -12.90 33.47
CA GLU A 453 18.58 -12.00 34.37
C GLU A 453 19.39 -10.92 33.64
N GLY A 454 19.89 -9.94 34.40
CA GLY A 454 20.80 -8.90 33.92
C GLY A 454 20.09 -7.72 33.27
N GLU A 455 20.70 -7.18 32.22
CA GLU A 455 20.23 -5.96 31.54
C GLU A 455 18.77 -6.06 31.03
N PRO A 456 18.31 -7.16 30.40
CA PRO A 456 16.93 -7.28 29.94
C PRO A 456 15.89 -7.16 31.07
N ALA A 457 16.12 -7.81 32.22
CA ALA A 457 15.25 -7.67 33.39
C ALA A 457 15.25 -6.23 33.91
N GLY A 458 16.42 -5.59 33.98
CA GLY A 458 16.51 -4.18 34.38
C GLY A 458 15.73 -3.24 33.45
N ARG A 459 15.74 -3.50 32.13
CA ARG A 459 14.90 -2.76 31.15
C ARG A 459 13.42 -3.04 31.36
N ALA A 460 13.02 -4.29 31.60
CA ALA A 460 11.64 -4.67 31.86
C ALA A 460 11.07 -3.95 33.10
N THR A 461 11.81 -3.95 34.21
CA THR A 461 11.39 -3.28 35.44
C THR A 461 11.25 -1.77 35.25
N ARG A 462 12.22 -1.12 34.59
CA ARG A 462 12.11 0.31 34.27
C ARG A 462 10.90 0.60 33.40
N PHE A 463 10.69 -0.18 32.34
CA PHE A 463 9.55 -0.02 31.44
C PHE A 463 8.22 -0.02 32.19
N PHE A 464 7.96 -1.01 33.04
CA PHE A 464 6.68 -1.08 33.76
C PHE A 464 6.50 0.08 34.74
N ASN A 465 7.55 0.48 35.46
CA ASN A 465 7.51 1.65 36.34
C ASN A 465 7.23 2.94 35.56
N ASP A 466 7.92 3.14 34.44
CA ASP A 466 7.77 4.33 33.60
C ASP A 466 6.36 4.41 32.99
N MET A 467 5.82 3.27 32.54
CA MET A 467 4.46 3.21 31.98
C MET A 467 3.37 3.40 33.03
N GLU A 468 3.54 2.86 34.24
CA GLU A 468 2.62 3.12 35.34
C GLU A 468 2.59 4.63 35.68
N GLN A 469 3.76 5.28 35.76
CA GLN A 469 3.86 6.73 35.96
C GLN A 469 3.26 7.53 34.80
N ALA A 470 3.40 7.05 33.57
CA ALA A 470 2.80 7.65 32.38
C ALA A 470 1.28 7.42 32.28
N GLY A 471 0.67 6.70 33.23
CA GLY A 471 -0.77 6.52 33.34
C GLY A 471 -1.33 5.22 32.78
N TYR A 472 -0.48 4.29 32.32
CA TYR A 472 -0.90 2.99 31.81
C TYR A 472 -1.27 2.03 32.94
N ARG A 473 -2.38 2.33 33.64
CA ARG A 473 -2.81 1.58 34.83
C ARG A 473 -3.09 0.11 34.56
N CYS A 474 -3.40 -0.28 33.32
CA CYS A 474 -3.57 -1.69 32.96
C CYS A 474 -2.28 -2.53 33.07
N LEU A 475 -1.12 -1.87 33.19
CA LEU A 475 0.19 -2.50 33.35
C LEU A 475 0.66 -2.50 34.81
N ALA A 476 -0.12 -1.89 35.72
CA ALA A 476 0.22 -1.84 37.14
C ALA A 476 0.20 -3.25 37.74
N GLY A 477 1.11 -3.51 38.68
CA GLY A 477 1.17 -4.77 39.42
C GLY A 477 1.94 -5.91 38.73
N GLU A 478 2.52 -5.72 37.54
CA GLU A 478 3.34 -6.76 36.88
C GLU A 478 4.66 -7.07 37.62
N LEU A 479 5.11 -6.16 38.50
CA LEU A 479 6.32 -6.33 39.31
C LEU A 479 6.05 -6.96 40.68
N ASN A 480 4.77 -7.13 41.04
CA ASN A 480 4.33 -7.79 42.28
C ASN A 480 4.07 -9.28 42.01
#